data_AF-A0A7C2DE64-F1
#
_entry.id   AF-A0A7C2DE64-F1
#
_cell.length_a   1.000
_cell.length_b   1.000
_cell.length_c   1.000
_cell.angle_alpha   90.00
_cell.angle_beta   90.00
_cell.angle_gamma   90.00
#
_symmetry.space_group_name_H-M   'P 1'
#
loop_
_entity.id
_entity.type
_entity.pdbx_description
1 polymer ?
#
loop_
_entity_poly.entity_id
_entity_poly.type
_entity_poly.pdbx_seq_one_letter_code
_entity_poly.pdbx_strand_id
1 'polypeptide(L)'
;MPKMKQLAVILAVVSLALSPGAEAGNRKAEKFLQQGKQAEARGDYDAALELYERALALDPSDAAYLLHVRRARFASSQRHVEHGQKLRH
;
A
#
# COMPACT_ATOMS: atom_id res chain seq x y z
N MET A 1 37.40 -23.73 -15.41
CA MET A 1 37.14 -22.27 -15.31
C MET A 1 35.68 -21.95 -14.88
N PRO A 2 35.15 -22.45 -13.75
CA PRO A 2 33.74 -22.22 -13.35
C PRO A 2 33.51 -20.97 -12.47
N LYS A 3 34.56 -20.43 -11.83
CA LYS A 3 34.44 -19.34 -10.83
C LYS A 3 34.04 -17.97 -11.42
N MET A 4 34.30 -17.73 -12.72
CA MET A 4 33.97 -16.46 -13.38
C MET A 4 32.48 -16.32 -13.72
N LYS A 5 31.79 -17.45 -13.98
CA LYS A 5 30.34 -17.45 -14.28
C LYS A 5 29.51 -17.14 -13.03
N GLN A 6 29.95 -17.60 -11.85
CA GLN A 6 29.25 -17.29 -10.59
C GLN A 6 29.40 -15.83 -10.19
N LEU A 7 30.57 -15.22 -10.44
CA LEU A 7 30.79 -13.79 -10.18
C LEU A 7 29.87 -12.91 -11.04
N ALA A 8 29.67 -13.29 -12.31
CA ALA A 8 28.78 -12.58 -13.22
C ALA A 8 27.30 -12.67 -12.81
N VAL A 9 26.87 -13.82 -12.26
CA VAL A 9 25.49 -14.01 -11.77
C VAL A 9 25.22 -13.15 -10.53
N ILE A 10 26.18 -13.06 -9.61
CA ILE A 10 26.03 -12.23 -8.40
C ILE A 10 25.96 -10.74 -8.78
N LEU A 11 26.76 -10.30 -9.76
CA LEU A 11 26.75 -8.92 -10.24
C LEU A 11 25.43 -8.54 -10.93
N ALA A 12 24.85 -9.46 -11.70
CA ALA A 12 23.56 -9.26 -12.37
C ALA A 12 22.39 -9.16 -11.37
N VAL A 13 22.42 -9.92 -10.26
CA VAL A 13 21.41 -9.85 -9.20
C VAL A 13 21.49 -8.54 -8.43
N VAL A 14 22.71 -8.04 -8.15
CA VAL A 14 22.93 -6.74 -7.51
C VAL A 14 22.45 -5.58 -8.36
N SER A 15 22.59 -5.68 -9.69
CA SER A 15 22.16 -4.63 -10.63
C SER A 15 20.64 -4.47 -10.66
N LEU A 16 19.89 -5.54 -10.39
CA LEU A 16 18.42 -5.53 -10.37
C LEU A 16 17.85 -4.92 -9.08
N ALA A 17 18.65 -4.89 -7.99
CA ALA A 17 18.23 -4.37 -6.69
C ALA A 17 18.30 -2.83 -6.59
N LEU A 18 19.03 -2.16 -7.48
CA LEU A 18 19.13 -0.70 -7.54
C LEU A 18 18.37 -0.16 -8.75
N SER A 19 17.07 -0.43 -8.82
CA SER A 19 16.20 0.24 -9.78
C SER A 19 15.82 1.64 -9.24
N PRO A 20 16.31 2.76 -9.81
CA PRO A 20 15.94 4.12 -9.40
C PRO A 20 14.48 4.49 -9.73
N GLY A 21 13.65 3.53 -10.17
CA GLY A 21 12.22 3.72 -10.42
C GLY A 21 11.35 3.82 -9.16
N ALA A 22 11.87 3.41 -8.00
CA ALA A 22 11.11 3.43 -6.74
C ALA A 22 10.80 4.86 -6.24
N GLU A 23 11.67 5.82 -6.53
CA GLU A 23 11.61 7.15 -5.89
C GLU A 23 10.43 8.01 -6.39
N ALA A 24 10.03 7.87 -7.67
CA ALA A 24 8.92 8.62 -8.25
C ALA A 24 7.54 8.05 -7.89
N GLY A 25 7.43 6.72 -7.74
CA GLY A 25 6.23 6.06 -7.23
C GLY A 25 5.93 6.48 -5.80
N ASN A 26 6.98 6.65 -4.99
CA ASN A 26 6.86 6.92 -3.57
C ASN A 26 6.18 8.27 -3.26
N ARG A 27 6.49 9.35 -3.99
CA ARG A 27 5.82 10.65 -3.79
C ARG A 27 4.33 10.63 -4.11
N LYS A 28 3.93 9.89 -5.15
CA LYS A 28 2.51 9.74 -5.50
C LYS A 28 1.79 8.87 -4.46
N ALA A 29 2.41 7.77 -4.04
CA ALA A 29 1.87 6.89 -3.00
C ALA A 29 1.67 7.64 -1.68
N GLU A 30 2.64 8.46 -1.27
CA GLU A 30 2.55 9.27 -0.06
C GLU A 30 1.41 10.29 -0.15
N LYS A 31 1.18 10.90 -1.32
CA LYS A 31 0.03 11.80 -1.53
C LYS A 31 -1.30 11.06 -1.34
N PHE A 32 -1.44 9.86 -1.90
CA PHE A 32 -2.65 9.04 -1.71
C PHE A 32 -2.82 8.63 -0.24
N LEU A 33 -1.73 8.34 0.46
CA LEU A 33 -1.75 8.07 1.89
C LEU A 33 -2.28 9.26 2.70
N GLN A 34 -1.78 10.47 2.42
CA GLN A 34 -2.26 11.68 3.12
C GLN A 34 -3.74 11.94 2.83
N GLN A 35 -4.18 11.75 1.59
CA GLN A 35 -5.59 11.87 1.23
C GLN A 35 -6.45 10.80 1.94
N GLY A 36 -5.97 9.56 2.01
CA GLY A 36 -6.65 8.47 2.73
C GLY A 36 -6.79 8.76 4.22
N LYS A 37 -5.75 9.33 4.84
CA LYS A 37 -5.78 9.78 6.25
C LYS A 37 -6.81 10.88 6.47
N GLN A 38 -6.93 11.83 5.54
CA GLN A 38 -7.94 12.88 5.60
C GLN A 38 -9.36 12.31 5.45
N ALA A 39 -9.57 11.33 4.58
CA ALA A 39 -10.84 10.63 4.44
C ALA A 39 -11.18 9.82 5.72
N GLU A 40 -10.21 9.11 6.29
CA GLU A 40 -10.36 8.41 7.57
C GLU A 40 -10.75 9.36 8.70
N ALA A 41 -10.14 10.56 8.76
CA ALA A 41 -10.47 11.59 9.75
C ALA A 41 -11.90 12.17 9.57
N ARG A 42 -12.45 12.13 8.36
CA ARG A 42 -13.86 12.49 8.08
C ARG A 42 -14.82 11.33 8.39
N GLY A 43 -14.28 10.15 8.68
CA GLY A 43 -15.04 8.91 8.85
C GLY A 43 -15.39 8.21 7.54
N ASP A 44 -14.97 8.73 6.38
CA ASP A 44 -15.21 8.12 5.07
C ASP A 44 -14.24 6.94 4.84
N TYR A 45 -14.45 5.83 5.56
CA TYR A 45 -13.55 4.68 5.54
C TYR A 45 -13.50 3.95 4.20
N ASP A 46 -14.59 3.97 3.42
CA ASP A 46 -14.60 3.40 2.07
C ASP A 46 -13.71 4.20 1.11
N ALA A 47 -13.81 5.53 1.13
CA ALA A 47 -12.93 6.40 0.35
C ALA A 47 -11.47 6.30 0.83
N ALA A 48 -11.24 6.20 2.14
CA ALA A 48 -9.92 5.99 2.69
C ALA A 48 -9.30 4.67 2.20
N LEU A 49 -10.09 3.60 2.17
CA LEU A 49 -9.65 2.29 1.67
C LEU A 49 -9.19 2.37 0.22
N GLU A 50 -10.00 2.96 -0.68
CA GLU A 50 -9.63 3.13 -2.09
C GLU A 50 -8.32 3.92 -2.26
N LEU A 51 -8.14 4.99 -1.48
CA LEU A 51 -6.94 5.83 -1.54
C LEU A 51 -5.70 5.06 -1.06
N TYR A 52 -5.83 4.28 0.01
CA TYR A 52 -4.74 3.43 0.49
C TYR A 52 -4.42 2.28 -0.47
N GLU A 53 -5.41 1.70 -1.15
CA GLU A 53 -5.19 0.68 -2.18
C GLU A 53 -4.44 1.26 -3.38
N ARG A 54 -4.73 2.51 -3.78
CA ARG A 54 -3.95 3.22 -4.81
C ARG A 54 -2.52 3.50 -4.36
N ALA A 55 -2.30 3.84 -3.08
CA ALA A 55 -0.96 4.00 -2.53
C ALA A 55 -0.18 2.67 -2.58
N LEU A 56 -0.80 1.57 -2.15
CA LEU A 56 -0.20 0.24 -2.17
C LEU A 56 0.06 -0.28 -3.60
N ALA A 57 -0.78 0.09 -4.57
CA ALA A 57 -0.56 -0.27 -5.98
C ALA A 57 0.66 0.43 -6.59
N LEU A 58 1.03 1.61 -6.06
CA LEU A 58 2.19 2.37 -6.51
C LEU A 58 3.48 1.91 -5.83
N ASP A 59 3.41 1.53 -4.55
CA ASP A 59 4.51 0.90 -3.84
C ASP A 59 3.99 -0.30 -3.02
N PRO A 60 4.05 -1.52 -3.59
CA PRO A 60 3.59 -2.72 -2.90
C PRO A 60 4.59 -3.24 -1.86
N SER A 61 5.78 -2.65 -1.78
CA SER A 61 6.86 -3.10 -0.88
C SER A 61 6.77 -2.42 0.49
N ASP A 62 6.11 -1.26 0.56
CA ASP A 62 5.93 -0.52 1.81
C ASP A 62 4.82 -1.15 2.68
N ALA A 63 5.26 -1.73 3.80
CA ALA A 63 4.38 -2.35 4.79
C ALA A 63 3.42 -1.35 5.46
N ALA A 64 3.73 -0.05 5.47
CA ALA A 64 2.86 0.98 6.03
C ALA A 64 1.57 1.11 5.21
N TYR A 65 1.65 1.11 3.88
CA TYR A 65 0.44 1.16 3.04
C TYR A 65 -0.44 -0.06 3.27
N LEU A 66 0.14 -1.25 3.38
CA LEU A 66 -0.60 -2.47 3.67
C LEU A 66 -1.32 -2.39 5.03
N LEU A 67 -0.66 -1.84 6.05
CA LEU A 67 -1.28 -1.63 7.36
C LEU A 67 -2.48 -0.67 7.28
N HIS A 68 -2.33 0.43 6.54
CA HIS A 68 -3.40 1.41 6.33
C HIS A 68 -4.60 0.81 5.57
N VAL A 69 -4.37 0.04 4.51
CA VAL A 69 -5.43 -0.70 3.78
C VAL A 69 -6.18 -1.64 4.72
N ARG A 70 -5.46 -2.46 5.49
CA ARG A 70 -6.08 -3.42 6.42
C ARG A 70 -6.94 -2.72 7.48
N ARG A 71 -6.43 -1.64 8.05
CA ARG A 71 -7.14 -0.84 9.04
C ARG A 71 -8.39 -0.20 8.46
N ALA A 72 -8.29 0.44 7.29
CA ALA A 72 -9.43 1.06 6.63
C ALA A 72 -10.51 0.03 6.25
N ARG A 73 -10.12 -1.13 5.73
CA ARG A 73 -11.07 -2.22 5.41
C ARG A 73 -11.82 -2.69 6.66
N PHE A 74 -11.11 -2.85 7.77
CA PHE A 74 -11.74 -3.25 9.03
C PHE A 74 -12.71 -2.18 9.56
N ALA A 75 -12.34 -0.89 9.46
CA ALA A 75 -13.20 0.22 9.85
C ALA A 75 -14.45 0.34 8.97
N SER A 76 -14.31 0.24 7.65
CA SER A 76 -15.43 0.21 6.69
C SER A 76 -16.36 -0.97 6.98
N SER A 77 -15.79 -2.18 7.13
CA SER A 77 -16.58 -3.39 7.40
C SER A 77 -17.38 -3.28 8.70
N GLN A 78 -16.77 -2.78 9.78
CA GLN A 78 -17.47 -2.55 11.04
C GLN A 78 -18.63 -1.55 10.90
N ARG A 79 -18.43 -0.45 10.15
CA ARG A 79 -19.51 0.50 9.87
C ARG A 79 -20.68 -0.13 9.14
N HIS A 80 -20.41 -0.94 8.11
CA HIS A 80 -21.45 -1.63 7.36
C HIS A 80 -22.21 -2.63 8.22
N VAL A 81 -21.51 -3.37 9.10
CA VAL A 81 -22.14 -4.27 10.07
C VAL A 81 -22.99 -3.51 11.07
N GLU A 82 -22.48 -2.42 11.66
CA GLU A 82 -23.22 -1.58 12.61
C GLU A 82 -24.49 -1.01 11.96
N HIS A 83 -24.38 -0.51 10.72
CA HIS A 83 -25.53 0.01 9.99
C HIS A 83 -26.58 -1.07 9.74
N GLY A 84 -26.16 -2.27 9.29
CA GLY A 84 -27.06 -3.40 9.08
C GLY A 84 -27.74 -3.87 10.37
N GLN A 85 -27.06 -3.82 11.52
CA GLN A 85 -27.64 -4.15 12.82
C GLN A 85 -28.71 -3.14 13.24
N LYS A 86 -28.49 -1.84 13.00
CA LYS A 86 -29.49 -0.79 13.31
C LYS A 86 -30.75 -0.92 12.47
N LEU A 87 -30.64 -1.38 11.23
CA LEU A 87 -31.80 -1.61 10.34
C LEU A 87 -32.61 -2.85 10.72
N ARG A 88 -32.09 -3.72 11.60
CA ARG A 88 -32.74 -4.95 12.02
C ARG A 88 -33.71 -4.75 13.21
N HIS A 89 -33.67 -3.58 13.85
CA HIS A 89 -34.53 -3.18 14.96
C HIS A 89 -35.51 -2.11 14.53
#